data_AF-A0A7C4G2L0-F1
#
_entry.id   AF-A0A7C4G2L0-F1
#
_cell.length_a   1.000
_cell.length_b   1.000
_cell.length_c   1.000
_cell.angle_alpha   90.00
_cell.angle_beta   90.00
_cell.angle_gamma   90.00
#
_symmetry.space_group_name_H-M   'P 1'
#
loop_
_entity.id
_entity.type
_entity.pdbx_description
1 polymer ?
#
loop_
_entity_poly.entity_id
_entity_poly.type
_entity_poly.pdbx_seq_one_letter_code
_entity_poly.pdbx_strand_id
1 'polypeptide(L)' 'MRAALLAAGFAACFCGCGYHVAGRANLLPQNIRTIAVPAFGNATSRYKLADRLRAGVAHELIARTRYRVVA' A
#
# COMPACT_ATOMS: atom_id res chain seq x y z
N MET A 1 11.65 -23.75 -34.28
CA MET A 1 12.29 -22.59 -33.63
C MET A 1 11.37 -21.37 -33.49
N ARG A 2 10.59 -20.98 -34.52
CA ARG A 2 9.68 -19.81 -34.46
C ARG A 2 8.53 -19.94 -33.44
N ALA A 3 7.98 -21.15 -33.28
CA ALA A 3 6.91 -21.42 -32.30
C ALA A 3 7.36 -21.26 -30.84
N ALA A 4 8.63 -21.58 -30.53
CA ALA A 4 9.18 -21.44 -29.18
C ALA A 4 9.35 -19.97 -28.79
N LEU A 5 9.72 -19.11 -29.74
CA LEU A 5 9.83 -17.65 -29.53
C LEU A 5 8.46 -17.00 -29.27
N LEU A 6 7.41 -17.47 -29.95
CA LEU A 6 6.03 -16.98 -29.74
C LEU A 6 5.48 -17.41 -28.37
N ALA A 7 5.75 -18.65 -27.94
CA ALA A 7 5.34 -19.13 -26.62
C ALA A 7 6.04 -18.39 -25.47
N ALA A 8 7.33 -18.08 -25.62
CA ALA A 8 8.09 -17.32 -24.62
C ALA A 8 7.59 -15.87 -24.48
N GLY A 9 7.22 -15.23 -25.60
CA GLY A 9 6.64 -13.88 -25.58
C GLY A 9 5.28 -13.81 -24.88
N PHE A 10 4.44 -14.84 -25.04
CA PHE A 10 3.12 -14.90 -24.39
C PHE A 10 3.24 -15.12 -22.88
N ALA A 11 4.16 -15.99 -22.43
CA ALA A 11 4.41 -16.22 -21.01
C ALA A 11 4.91 -14.96 -20.29
N ALA A 12 5.76 -14.16 -20.94
CA ALA A 12 6.29 -12.91 -20.37
C ALA A 12 5.20 -11.86 -20.05
N CYS A 13 4.05 -11.88 -20.75
CA CYS A 13 2.95 -10.96 -20.46
C CYS A 13 2.24 -11.25 -19.12
N PHE A 14 2.36 -12.46 -18.58
CA PHE A 14 1.72 -12.86 -17.32
C PHE A 14 2.64 -12.81 -16.10
N CYS A 15 3.93 -12.48 -16.27
CA CYS A 15 4.92 -12.48 -15.20
C CYS A 15 4.99 -11.18 -14.36
N GLY A 16 4.10 -10.21 -14.59
CA GLY A 16 4.07 -8.96 -13.82
C GLY A 16 3.05 -9.01 -12.69
N CYS A 17 3.49 -8.91 -11.44
CA CYS A 17 2.57 -8.87 -10.28
C CYS A 17 1.73 -7.58 -10.18
N GLY A 18 1.83 -6.66 -11.14
CA GLY A 18 1.01 -5.45 -11.25
C GLY A 18 1.20 -4.40 -10.14
N TYR A 19 2.08 -4.64 -9.17
CA TYR A 19 2.29 -3.74 -8.04
C TYR A 19 3.21 -2.59 -8.43
N HIS A 20 2.64 -1.38 -8.45
CA HIS A 20 3.41 -0.14 -8.59
C HIS A 20 3.51 0.55 -7.23
N VAL A 21 4.74 0.87 -6.80
CA VAL A 21 4.95 1.59 -5.54
C VAL A 21 4.46 3.03 -5.72
N ALA A 22 3.45 3.42 -4.96
CA ALA A 22 2.89 4.77 -4.99
C ALA A 22 3.83 5.76 -4.27
N GLY A 23 4.93 6.13 -4.93
CA GLY A 23 5.78 7.28 -4.58
C GLY A 23 6.68 7.13 -3.35
N ARG A 24 7.85 7.79 -3.40
CA ARG A 24 8.78 8.00 -2.28
C ARG A 24 8.96 9.49 -2.08
N ALA A 25 7.98 10.16 -1.48
CA ALA A 25 8.03 11.60 -1.31
C ALA A 25 7.77 11.98 0.15
N ASN A 26 8.73 12.69 0.76
CA ASN A 26 8.58 13.26 2.10
C ASN A 26 7.86 14.61 1.98
N LEU A 27 6.58 14.57 1.58
CA LEU A 27 5.75 15.75 1.33
C LEU A 27 5.26 16.42 2.62
N LEU A 28 5.49 15.81 3.79
CA LEU A 28 5.04 16.35 5.06
C LEU A 28 5.98 17.49 5.51
N PRO A 29 5.44 18.71 5.73
CA PRO A 29 6.19 19.81 6.33
C PRO A 29 6.78 19.44 7.70
N GLN A 30 7.98 19.95 8.00
CA GLN A 30 8.74 19.58 9.21
C GLN A 30 8.08 20.01 10.53
N ASN A 31 7.09 20.91 10.47
CA ASN A 31 6.36 21.40 11.64
C ASN A 31 5.21 20.47 12.08
N ILE A 32 4.81 19.51 11.25
CA ILE A 32 3.74 18.57 11.61
C ILE A 32 4.26 17.62 12.68
N ARG A 33 3.55 17.54 13.80
CA ARG A 33 3.89 16.65 14.93
C ARG A 33 2.82 15.61 15.22
N THR A 34 1.63 15.75 14.64
CA THR A 34 0.48 14.90 14.93
C THR A 34 -0.21 14.50 13.64
N ILE A 35 -0.52 13.21 13.50
CA ILE A 35 -1.18 12.62 12.34
C ILE A 35 -2.39 11.82 12.83
N ALA A 36 -3.54 12.04 12.22
CA ALA A 36 -4.74 11.24 12.49
C ALA A 36 -4.85 10.09 11.46
N VAL A 37 -5.25 8.90 11.91
CA VAL A 37 -5.59 7.78 11.01
C VAL A 37 -7.11 7.59 11.01
N PRO A 38 -7.84 8.19 10.06
CA PRO A 38 -9.30 8.16 10.06
C PRO A 38 -9.84 6.75 9.76
N ALA A 39 -11.15 6.57 9.96
CA ALA A 39 -11.84 5.35 9.55
C ALA A 39 -11.75 5.17 8.03
N PHE A 40 -11.28 3.98 7.61
CA PHE A 40 -11.27 3.63 6.19
C PHE A 40 -12.64 3.11 5.73
N GLY A 41 -12.99 3.40 4.48
CA GLY A 41 -14.11 2.74 3.82
C GLY A 41 -13.79 1.29 3.47
N ASN A 42 -14.81 0.42 3.48
CA ASN A 42 -14.66 -0.97 3.06
C ASN A 42 -15.54 -1.23 1.83
N ALA A 43 -14.95 -1.20 0.64
CA ALA A 43 -15.63 -1.53 -0.61
C ALA A 43 -15.69 -3.05 -0.87
N THR A 44 -15.26 -3.88 0.09
CA THR A 44 -15.25 -5.35 -0.05
C THR A 44 -16.26 -5.98 0.91
N SER A 45 -16.67 -7.22 0.64
CA SER A 45 -17.50 -8.01 1.55
C SER A 45 -16.75 -8.52 2.79
N ARG A 46 -15.45 -8.20 2.96
CA ARG A 46 -14.64 -8.73 4.06
C ARG A 46 -14.94 -7.99 5.36
N TYR A 47 -15.52 -8.68 6.32
CA TYR A 47 -15.83 -8.11 7.63
C TYR A 47 -14.57 -7.58 8.34
N LYS A 48 -14.68 -6.37 8.93
CA LYS A 48 -13.63 -5.67 9.68
C LYS A 48 -12.31 -5.42 8.92
N LEU A 49 -12.28 -5.54 7.59
CA LEU A 49 -11.06 -5.32 6.82
C LEU A 49 -10.53 -3.89 7.01
N ALA A 50 -11.39 -2.88 6.85
CA ALA A 50 -11.01 -1.49 7.00
C ALA A 50 -10.47 -1.16 8.39
N ASP A 51 -11.05 -1.76 9.44
CA ASP A 51 -10.59 -1.53 10.81
C ASP A 51 -9.23 -2.19 11.10
N ARG A 52 -9.02 -3.42 10.60
CA ARG A 52 -7.71 -4.09 10.67
C ARG A 52 -6.65 -3.32 9.90
N LEU A 53 -7.01 -2.80 8.73
CA LEU A 53 -6.11 -1.98 7.91
C LEU A 53 -5.74 -0.68 8.65
N ARG A 54 -6.73 -0.01 9.24
CA ARG A 54 -6.53 1.19 10.06
C ARG A 54 -5.57 0.93 11.22
N ALA A 55 -5.78 -0.16 11.96
CA ALA A 55 -4.91 -0.54 13.07
C ALA A 55 -3.48 -0.83 12.61
N GLY A 56 -3.31 -1.55 11.49
CA GLY A 56 -1.99 -1.84 10.92
C GLY A 56 -1.27 -0.57 10.45
N VAL A 57 -1.97 0.33 9.76
CA VAL A 57 -1.42 1.62 9.31
C VAL A 57 -0.99 2.47 10.50
N ALA A 58 -1.84 2.59 11.53
CA ALA A 58 -1.49 3.32 12.76
C ALA A 58 -0.26 2.73 13.44
N HIS A 59 -0.16 1.40 13.52
CA HIS A 59 1.00 0.72 14.10
C HIS A 59 2.29 1.03 13.33
N GLU A 60 2.28 0.93 12.00
CA GLU A 60 3.44 1.22 11.17
C GLU A 60 3.86 2.70 11.24
N LEU A 61 2.90 3.62 11.32
CA LEU A 61 3.18 5.04 11.54
C LEU A 61 3.87 5.27 12.88
N ILE A 62 3.41 4.64 13.96
CA ILE A 62 4.05 4.74 15.28
C ILE A 62 5.44 4.10 15.26
N ALA A 63 5.59 2.94 14.61
CA ALA A 63 6.84 2.18 14.60
C ALA A 63 7.94 2.82 13.74
N ARG A 64 7.57 3.45 12.61
CA ARG A 64 8.54 3.97 11.62
C ARG A 64 8.73 5.48 11.66
N THR A 65 7.91 6.22 12.40
CA THR A 65 7.97 7.68 12.45
C THR A 65 8.00 8.21 13.87
N ARG A 66 8.34 9.50 14.04
CA ARG A 66 8.32 10.21 15.33
C ARG A 66 7.04 11.01 15.55
N TYR A 67 6.03 10.83 14.70
CA TYR A 67 4.78 11.58 14.80
C TYR A 67 3.89 11.01 15.91
N ARG A 68 3.16 11.88 16.59
CA ARG A 68 2.10 11.47 17.51
C ARG A 68 0.88 11.03 16.69
N VAL A 69 0.53 9.76 16.75
CA VAL A 69 -0.66 9.23 16.06
C VAL A 69 -1.89 9.40 16.96
N VAL A 70 -2.97 9.95 16.41
CA VAL A 70 -4.29 10.03 17.06
C VAL A 70 -5.32 9.23 16.25
N ALA A 71 -6.19 8.52 16.96
CA ALA A 71 -7.23 7.66 16.38
C ALA A 71 -8.57 8.38 16.30
#